data_AF-A0AAU1KQW3-F1
#
_entry.id   AF-A0AAU1KQW3-F1
#
_cell.length_a   1.000
_cell.length_b   1.000
_cell.length_c   1.000
_cell.angle_alpha   90.00
_cell.angle_beta   90.00
_cell.angle_gamma   90.00
#
_symmetry.space_group_name_H-M   'P 1'
#
loop_
_entity.id
_entity.type
_entity.pdbx_description
1 polymer ?
#
loop_
_entity_poly.entity_id
_entity_poly.type
_entity_poly.pdbx_seq_one_letter_code
_entity_poly.pdbx_strand_id
1 'polypeptide(L)'
;MDSEPLRIPLDQLRHAFELAMQHIEASAGSAVALEHEYFWSVPGDELYDVPNEPRTITIGQLSESWQHLEDLLADPNRAVGHHLVWLADVLRAIGQDTAQ
;
A
#
# COMPACT_ATOMS: atom_id res chain seq x y z
N MET A 1 -3.71 22.66 -16.28
CA MET A 1 -2.65 23.20 -15.41
C MET A 1 -1.49 22.23 -15.55
N ASP A 2 -0.45 22.62 -16.29
CA ASP A 2 0.73 21.78 -16.47
C ASP A 2 1.61 21.91 -15.23
N SER A 3 1.24 21.17 -14.19
CA SER A 3 2.07 21.03 -13.00
C SER A 3 3.25 20.12 -13.34
N GLU A 4 4.47 20.52 -13.00
CA GLU A 4 5.65 19.64 -13.11
C GLU A 4 5.37 18.34 -12.34
N PRO A 5 5.76 17.16 -12.88
CA PRO A 5 5.53 15.91 -12.18
C PRO A 5 6.20 15.91 -10.80
N LEU A 6 5.45 15.49 -9.79
CA LEU A 6 5.98 15.31 -8.44
C LEU A 6 7.12 14.29 -8.46
N ARG A 7 8.31 14.71 -8.00
CA ARG A 7 9.48 13.83 -7.84
C ARG A 7 9.61 13.43 -6.38
N ILE A 8 9.58 12.13 -6.11
CA ILE A 8 9.76 11.56 -4.77
C ILE A 8 11.18 10.96 -4.67
N PRO A 9 12.06 11.51 -3.82
CA PRO A 9 13.36 10.91 -3.54
C PRO A 9 13.17 9.56 -2.82
N LEU A 10 13.72 8.48 -3.37
CA LEU A 10 13.53 7.12 -2.84
C LEU A 10 14.21 6.90 -1.48
N ASP A 11 15.30 7.63 -1.21
CA ASP A 11 15.98 7.65 0.07
C ASP A 11 15.10 8.27 1.17
N GLN A 12 14.44 9.39 0.88
CA GLN A 12 13.52 10.03 1.81
C GLN A 12 12.26 9.19 2.02
N LEU A 13 11.72 8.59 0.95
CA LEU A 13 10.56 7.70 1.06
C LEU A 13 10.86 6.49 1.95
N ARG A 14 12.05 5.89 1.81
CA ARG A 14 12.47 4.78 2.67
C ARG A 14 12.58 5.22 4.12
N HIS A 15 13.17 6.38 4.39
CA HIS A 15 13.29 6.89 5.75
C HIS A 15 11.92 7.19 6.39
N ALA A 16 10.99 7.79 5.63
CA ALA A 16 9.63 8.03 6.09
C ALA A 16 8.89 6.71 6.41
N PHE A 17 9.05 5.69 5.57
CA PHE A 17 8.50 4.36 5.82
C PHE A 17 9.04 3.75 7.12
N GLU A 18 10.36 3.80 7.34
CA GLU A 18 10.98 3.28 8.56
C GLU A 18 10.44 3.97 9.82
N LEU A 19 10.32 5.30 9.82
CA LEU A 19 9.78 6.06 10.95
C LEU A 19 8.32 5.70 11.24
N ALA A 20 7.49 5.57 10.20
CA ALA A 20 6.09 5.17 10.35
C ALA A 20 5.97 3.76 10.93
N MET A 21 6.74 2.80 10.41
CA MET A 21 6.71 1.41 10.90
C MET A 21 7.20 1.30 12.34
N GLN A 22 8.26 2.03 12.72
CA GLN A 22 8.73 2.09 14.11
C GLN A 22 7.65 2.59 15.07
N HIS A 23 6.86 3.59 14.65
CA HIS A 23 5.75 4.09 15.44
C HIS A 23 4.67 3.01 15.65
N ILE A 24 4.27 2.32 14.58
CA ILE A 24 3.27 1.26 14.64
C ILE A 24 3.75 0.07 15.49
N GLU A 25 5.01 -0.35 15.34
CA GLU A 25 5.58 -1.45 16.14
C GLU A 25 5.62 -1.08 17.63
N ALA A 26 5.92 0.18 17.96
CA ALA A 26 5.92 0.65 19.34
C ALA A 26 4.51 0.67 19.98
N SER A 27 3.45 0.89 19.18
CA SER A 27 2.07 0.94 19.68
C SER A 27 1.35 -0.42 19.68
N ALA A 28 1.56 -1.23 18.64
CA ALA A 28 0.84 -2.49 18.43
C ALA A 28 1.68 -3.75 18.70
N GLY A 29 2.99 -3.60 18.89
CA GLY A 29 3.91 -4.73 19.02
C GLY A 29 4.29 -5.34 17.68
N SER A 30 4.64 -6.64 17.68
CA SER A 30 5.25 -7.31 16.51
C SER A 30 4.28 -7.70 15.40
N ALA A 31 2.97 -7.57 15.62
CA ALA A 31 1.94 -7.92 14.64
C ALA A 31 0.66 -7.10 14.86
N VAL A 32 -0.02 -6.76 13.77
CA VAL A 32 -1.31 -6.08 13.78
C VAL A 32 -2.36 -7.06 13.25
N ALA A 33 -3.45 -7.25 13.98
CA ALA A 33 -4.62 -7.96 13.49
C ALA A 33 -5.50 -6.98 12.72
N LEU A 34 -5.84 -7.30 11.47
CA LEU A 34 -6.72 -6.46 10.65
C LEU A 34 -8.13 -7.05 10.67
N GLU A 35 -9.12 -6.23 11.02
CA GLU A 35 -10.53 -6.69 11.06
C GLU A 35 -11.18 -6.77 9.67
N HIS A 36 -10.70 -5.95 8.74
CA HIS A 36 -11.20 -5.87 7.37
C HIS A 36 -10.35 -6.75 6.46
N GLU A 37 -10.99 -7.44 5.51
CA GLU A 37 -10.31 -8.31 4.53
C GLU A 37 -10.38 -7.75 3.10
N TYR A 38 -11.52 -7.16 2.74
CA TYR A 38 -11.80 -6.68 1.38
C TYR A 38 -11.87 -5.17 1.34
N PHE A 39 -11.43 -4.59 0.23
CA PHE A 39 -11.51 -3.14 -0.01
C PHE A 39 -11.94 -2.85 -1.45
N TRP A 40 -12.54 -1.67 -1.65
CA TRP A 40 -12.81 -1.17 -3.00
C TRP A 40 -11.49 -0.72 -3.64
N SER A 41 -11.22 -1.22 -4.83
CA SER A 41 -10.04 -0.88 -5.61
C SER A 41 -10.45 -0.27 -6.95
N VAL A 42 -9.73 0.75 -7.37
CA VAL A 42 -9.88 1.35 -8.70
C VAL A 42 -8.61 1.02 -9.50
N PRO A 43 -8.71 0.45 -10.71
CA PRO A 43 -7.56 0.16 -11.56
C PRO A 43 -6.67 1.38 -11.77
N GLY A 44 -5.35 1.18 -11.89
CA GLY A 44 -4.36 2.27 -11.87
C GLY A 44 -4.49 3.29 -13.00
N ASP A 45 -5.05 2.91 -14.14
CA ASP A 45 -5.35 3.81 -15.26
C ASP A 45 -6.53 4.75 -14.95
N GLU A 46 -7.54 4.26 -14.24
CA GLU A 46 -8.71 5.04 -13.81
C GLU A 46 -8.46 5.79 -12.48
N LEU A 47 -7.58 5.27 -11.62
CA LEU A 47 -7.32 5.80 -10.27
C LEU A 47 -6.82 7.26 -10.27
N TYR A 48 -6.08 7.64 -11.33
CA TYR A 48 -5.51 8.98 -11.47
C TYR A 48 -6.27 9.87 -12.47
N ASP A 49 -7.30 9.35 -13.13
CA ASP A 49 -8.14 10.10 -14.07
C ASP A 49 -9.28 10.84 -13.35
N VAL A 50 -8.93 11.69 -12.38
CA VAL A 50 -9.89 12.38 -11.49
C VAL A 50 -11.04 13.11 -12.22
N PRO A 51 -10.83 13.75 -13.40
CA PRO A 51 -11.93 14.39 -14.11
C PRO A 51 -13.02 13.41 -14.61
N ASN A 52 -12.69 12.13 -14.75
CA ASN A 52 -13.62 11.10 -15.20
C ASN A 52 -13.92 10.13 -14.05
N GLU A 53 -15.19 9.93 -13.75
CA GLU A 53 -15.58 8.96 -12.73
C GLU A 53 -15.10 7.54 -13.11
N PRO A 54 -14.50 6.78 -12.18
CA PRO A 54 -14.11 5.40 -12.44
C PRO A 54 -15.31 4.59 -12.92
N ARG A 55 -15.15 3.94 -14.07
CA ARG A 55 -16.13 3.04 -14.65
C ARG A 55 -15.96 1.63 -14.10
N THR A 56 -14.74 1.31 -13.70
CA THR A 56 -14.36 0.01 -13.18
C THR A 56 -14.02 0.16 -11.70
N ILE A 57 -14.88 -0.40 -10.85
CA ILE A 57 -14.60 -0.58 -9.42
C ILE A 57 -14.45 -2.07 -9.20
N THR A 58 -13.28 -2.48 -8.72
CA THR A 58 -12.96 -3.86 -8.38
C THR A 58 -12.90 -4.04 -6.86
N ILE A 59 -12.78 -5.29 -6.44
CA ILE A 59 -12.56 -5.64 -5.04
C ILE A 59 -11.12 -6.12 -4.93
N GLY A 60 -10.36 -5.53 -4.01
CA GLY A 60 -9.08 -6.02 -3.55
C GLY A 60 -9.22 -6.85 -2.28
N GLN A 61 -8.22 -7.67 -2.01
CA GLN A 61 -8.17 -8.57 -0.86
C GLN A 61 -6.82 -8.44 -0.14
N LEU A 62 -6.85 -8.24 1.18
CA LEU A 62 -5.64 -8.02 1.97
C LEU A 62 -4.81 -9.28 2.14
N SER A 63 -5.43 -10.46 2.31
CA SER A 63 -4.68 -11.71 2.35
C SER A 63 -3.98 -12.03 1.01
N GLU A 64 -4.59 -11.70 -0.12
CA GLU A 64 -3.95 -11.82 -1.44
C GLU A 64 -2.75 -10.87 -1.57
N SER A 65 -2.94 -9.60 -1.16
CA SER A 65 -1.86 -8.61 -1.14
C SER A 65 -0.71 -9.05 -0.24
N TRP A 66 -1.01 -9.59 0.95
CA TRP A 66 -0.03 -10.13 1.87
C TRP A 66 0.69 -11.35 1.29
N GLN A 67 -0.02 -12.27 0.66
CA GLN A 67 0.57 -13.44 0.00
C GLN A 67 1.61 -13.04 -1.06
N HIS A 68 1.34 -11.99 -1.83
CA HIS A 68 2.32 -11.47 -2.78
C HIS A 68 3.58 -10.90 -2.12
N LEU A 69 3.45 -10.31 -0.92
CA LEU A 69 4.61 -9.87 -0.14
C LEU A 69 5.36 -11.05 0.47
N GLU A 70 4.67 -12.09 0.93
CA GLU A 70 5.30 -13.33 1.41
C GLU A 70 6.10 -14.01 0.28
N ASP A 71 5.55 -14.09 -0.92
CA ASP A 71 6.22 -14.58 -2.12
C ASP A 71 7.51 -13.79 -2.42
N LEU A 72 7.45 -12.46 -2.29
CA LEU A 72 8.62 -11.58 -2.45
C LEU A 72 9.68 -11.84 -1.39
N LEU A 73 9.27 -12.02 -0.14
CA LEU A 73 10.19 -12.32 0.96
C LEU A 73 10.87 -13.70 0.77
N ALA A 74 10.16 -14.66 0.18
CA ALA A 74 10.70 -15.98 -0.14
C ALA A 74 11.67 -15.97 -1.34
N ASP A 75 11.42 -15.12 -2.36
CA ASP A 75 12.32 -14.94 -3.51
C ASP A 75 12.43 -13.45 -3.91
N PRO A 76 13.41 -12.72 -3.35
CA PRO A 76 13.63 -11.31 -3.65
C PRO A 76 13.93 -11.01 -5.13
N ASN A 77 14.32 -12.00 -5.94
CA ASN A 77 14.57 -11.80 -7.36
C ASN A 77 13.30 -11.58 -8.17
N ARG A 78 12.12 -11.88 -7.60
CA ARG A 78 10.81 -11.63 -8.21
C ARG A 78 10.32 -10.19 -8.00
N ALA A 79 11.10 -9.33 -7.36
CA ALA A 79 10.75 -7.94 -7.12
C ALA A 79 10.35 -7.20 -8.42
N VAL A 80 9.12 -6.73 -8.44
CA VAL A 80 8.56 -5.85 -9.49
C VAL A 80 7.86 -4.66 -8.86
N GLY A 81 7.72 -3.57 -9.60
CA GLY A 81 7.11 -2.32 -9.10
C GLY A 81 5.71 -2.50 -8.50
N HIS A 82 4.94 -3.49 -8.97
CA HIS A 82 3.61 -3.77 -8.43
C HIS A 82 3.61 -4.24 -6.97
N HIS A 83 4.74 -4.74 -6.44
CA HIS A 83 4.85 -5.03 -5.00
C HIS A 83 4.67 -3.80 -4.12
N LEU A 84 4.94 -2.60 -4.63
CA LEU A 84 4.63 -1.36 -3.91
C LEU A 84 3.13 -1.11 -3.80
N VAL A 85 2.32 -1.63 -4.73
CA VAL A 85 0.86 -1.51 -4.69
C VAL A 85 0.30 -2.43 -3.59
N TRP A 86 0.68 -3.71 -3.60
CA TRP A 86 0.28 -4.65 -2.53
C TRP A 86 0.76 -4.22 -1.15
N LEU A 87 1.99 -3.68 -1.07
CA LEU A 87 2.50 -3.09 0.16
C LEU A 87 1.64 -1.90 0.61
N ALA A 88 1.28 -1.00 -0.32
CA ALA A 88 0.43 0.13 0.00
C ALA A 88 -0.96 -0.28 0.50
N ASP A 89 -1.53 -1.36 -0.03
CA ASP A 89 -2.84 -1.86 0.41
C ASP A 89 -2.79 -2.36 1.86
N VAL A 90 -1.77 -3.15 2.21
CA VAL A 90 -1.55 -3.61 3.59
C VAL A 90 -1.25 -2.44 4.54
N LEU A 91 -0.35 -1.53 4.15
CA LEU A 91 0.01 -0.38 4.99
C LEU A 91 -1.18 0.57 5.21
N ARG A 92 -2.03 0.74 4.19
CA ARG A 92 -3.27 1.54 4.31
C ARG A 92 -4.20 0.95 5.35
N ALA A 93 -4.42 -0.36 5.32
CA ALA A 93 -5.27 -1.05 6.29
C ALA A 93 -4.73 -0.88 7.71
N ILE A 94 -3.43 -1.14 7.92
CA ILE A 94 -2.78 -0.95 9.24
C ILE A 94 -2.92 0.48 9.74
N GLY A 95 -2.64 1.48 8.90
CA GLY A 95 -2.69 2.89 9.28
C GLY A 95 -4.11 3.39 9.59
N GLN A 96 -5.13 2.78 8.99
CA GLN A 96 -6.54 3.12 9.26
C GLN A 96 -7.08 2.46 10.52
N ASP A 97 -6.63 1.24 10.83
CA ASP A 97 -7.07 0.48 12.00
C ASP A 97 -6.43 1.00 13.31
N THR A 98 -5.16 1.42 13.23
CA THR A 98 -4.40 1.94 14.38
C THR A 98 -4.68 3.42 14.72
N ALA A 99 -5.43 4.12 13.87
CA ALA A 99 -5.81 5.53 14.10
C ALA A 99 -7.05 5.71 15.00
N GLN A 100 -7.53 4.63 15.64
CA GLN A 100 -8.58 4.64 16.67
C GLN A 100 -7.99 4.42 18.07
#